data_AF-A0AAE6R6U0-F1
#
_entry.id   AF-A0AAE6R6U0-F1
#
_cell.length_a   1.000
_cell.length_b   1.000
_cell.length_c   1.000
_cell.angle_alpha   90.00
_cell.angle_beta   90.00
_cell.angle_gamma   90.00
#
_symmetry.space_group_name_H-M   'P 1'
#
loop_
_entity.id
_entity.type
_entity.pdbx_description
1 polymer ?
#
loop_
_entity_poly.entity_id
_entity_poly.type
_entity_poly.pdbx_seq_one_letter_code
_entity_poly.pdbx_strand_id
1 'polypeptide(L)'
;MKKSIFNASFEESLNLEDDGFLQYYEKEQNEKTKKLSQKKFPTLITSLTSLVLTLLFPIGLNFILVAIIMTFRDDAENLTIPISKHELLTEKVYLYCLLLWLLFVLIGKLIKRSYLLPYRLHFHTITYLIWLIFEVDLAAIEITLPTLTVWGVLTFFVLLFLLWYWMIRMKYHNLKERLYTEKSGITKRDKIAKALSIYGGAFLGVALLIKQVLMLFMGNFSTSLKGLGLLFTWFILNVGVLAMLAFMEVPYYLYAYYKWKYPEEYREWEGKSLEEWYGKKYLKKHKELLEHE
;
A
#
# COMPACT_ATOMS: atom_id res chain seq x y z
N MET A 1 -3.79 16.19 -29.33
CA MET A 1 -3.87 14.80 -28.84
C MET A 1 -3.95 14.79 -27.32
N LYS A 2 -4.88 14.05 -26.69
CA LYS A 2 -4.85 13.85 -25.23
C LYS A 2 -3.60 13.02 -24.89
N LYS A 3 -2.53 13.66 -24.42
CA LYS A 3 -1.33 12.95 -23.96
C LYS A 3 -1.69 12.01 -22.78
N SER A 4 -1.20 10.77 -22.82
CA SER A 4 -1.37 9.75 -21.78
C SER A 4 -0.26 9.90 -20.76
N ILE A 5 -0.54 9.75 -19.45
CA ILE A 5 0.45 9.88 -18.37
C ILE A 5 1.63 8.90 -18.45
N PHE A 6 1.64 7.95 -19.39
CA PHE A 6 2.73 6.98 -19.62
C PHE A 6 3.67 7.39 -20.78
N ASN A 7 3.31 8.43 -21.52
CA ASN A 7 4.00 8.89 -22.73
C ASN A 7 4.73 10.23 -22.53
N ALA A 8 4.97 10.65 -21.29
CA ALA A 8 5.82 11.80 -21.04
C ALA A 8 7.26 11.51 -21.48
N SER A 9 7.94 12.56 -21.93
CA SER A 9 9.41 12.61 -22.11
C SER A 9 10.12 12.53 -20.77
N PHE A 10 11.44 12.38 -20.81
CA PHE A 10 12.27 12.39 -19.61
C PHE A 10 12.10 13.72 -18.85
N GLU A 11 12.21 14.86 -19.54
CA GLU A 11 12.09 16.20 -18.96
C GLU A 11 10.71 16.44 -18.33
N GLU A 12 9.64 16.04 -19.04
CA GLU A 12 8.27 16.10 -18.50
C GLU A 12 8.09 15.18 -17.28
N SER A 13 8.77 14.04 -17.22
CA SER A 13 8.68 13.08 -16.10
C SER A 13 9.37 13.55 -14.83
N LEU A 14 10.39 14.41 -14.94
CA LEU A 14 11.05 15.03 -13.78
C LEU A 14 10.08 15.90 -12.96
N ASN A 15 9.03 16.45 -13.59
CA ASN A 15 8.00 17.21 -12.88
C ASN A 15 7.24 16.37 -11.84
N LEU A 16 7.30 15.03 -11.89
CA LEU A 16 6.68 14.18 -10.87
C LEU A 16 7.28 14.38 -9.48
N GLU A 17 8.55 14.80 -9.39
CA GLU A 17 9.25 15.02 -8.13
C GLU A 17 8.63 16.12 -7.26
N ASP A 18 7.84 17.01 -7.86
CA ASP A 18 7.06 18.00 -7.13
C ASP A 18 5.82 17.40 -6.42
N ASP A 19 5.54 16.09 -6.58
CA ASP A 19 4.48 15.42 -5.84
C ASP A 19 4.84 15.23 -4.36
N GLY A 20 4.07 15.86 -3.47
CA GLY A 20 4.35 15.83 -2.03
C GLY A 20 4.38 14.41 -1.43
N PHE A 21 3.59 13.46 -1.94
CA PHE A 21 3.63 12.08 -1.44
C PHE A 21 4.84 11.31 -2.00
N LEU A 22 5.21 11.55 -3.26
CA LEU A 22 6.45 11.00 -3.82
C LEU A 22 7.67 11.49 -3.03
N GLN A 23 7.78 12.80 -2.78
CA GLN A 23 8.86 13.39 -1.98
C GLN A 23 8.97 12.76 -0.59
N TYR A 24 7.82 12.50 0.03
CA TYR A 24 7.77 11.83 1.32
C TYR A 24 8.37 10.41 1.24
N TYR A 25 7.95 9.59 0.27
CA TYR A 25 8.47 8.24 0.11
C TYR A 25 9.96 8.23 -0.21
N GLU A 26 10.41 9.07 -1.13
CA GLU A 26 11.82 9.15 -1.50
C GLU A 26 12.69 9.58 -0.31
N LYS A 27 12.25 10.57 0.46
CA LYS A 27 12.94 10.99 1.68
C LYS A 27 13.03 9.84 2.68
N GLU A 28 11.93 9.16 2.96
CA GLU A 28 11.90 8.05 3.91
C GLU A 28 12.81 6.88 3.46
N GLN A 29 12.79 6.55 2.16
CA GLN A 29 13.64 5.51 1.59
C GLN A 29 15.13 5.88 1.63
N ASN A 30 15.46 7.13 1.31
CA ASN A 30 16.83 7.63 1.39
C ASN A 30 17.33 7.62 2.84
N GLU A 31 16.52 8.02 3.81
CA GLU A 31 16.87 7.93 5.23
C GLU A 31 17.06 6.48 5.71
N LYS A 32 16.18 5.56 5.34
CA LYS A 32 16.32 4.13 5.66
C LYS A 32 17.60 3.55 5.05
N THR A 33 17.90 3.88 3.80
CA THR A 33 19.08 3.41 3.10
C THR A 33 20.36 3.95 3.74
N LYS A 34 20.40 5.23 4.11
CA LYS A 34 21.53 5.83 4.86
C LYS A 34 21.75 5.15 6.22
N LYS A 35 20.67 4.85 6.96
CA LYS A 35 20.77 4.14 8.25
C LYS A 35 21.23 2.69 8.09
N LEU A 36 20.82 2.03 7.01
CA LEU A 36 21.18 0.64 6.73
C LEU A 36 22.64 0.52 6.24
N SER A 37 23.11 1.45 5.39
CA SER A 37 24.51 1.46 4.93
C SER A 37 25.51 1.70 6.06
N GLN A 38 25.10 2.42 7.11
CA GLN A 38 25.89 2.61 8.34
C GLN A 38 25.99 1.33 9.19
N LYS A 39 25.05 0.39 9.07
CA LYS A 39 25.06 -0.88 9.80
C LYS A 39 25.55 -2.02 8.92
N LYS A 40 26.80 -2.45 9.11
CA LYS A 40 27.34 -3.67 8.46
C LYS A 40 26.71 -4.92 9.08
N PHE A 41 25.55 -5.33 8.57
CA PHE A 41 25.00 -6.65 8.90
C PHE A 41 25.51 -7.71 7.92
N PRO A 42 25.84 -8.93 8.38
CA PRO A 42 26.15 -10.05 7.50
C PRO A 42 24.95 -10.40 6.60
N THR A 43 25.20 -10.73 5.33
CA THR A 43 24.18 -11.05 4.32
C THR A 43 23.27 -12.23 4.73
N LEU A 44 23.79 -13.16 5.54
CA LEU A 44 23.02 -14.29 6.07
C LEU A 44 22.02 -13.84 7.14
N ILE A 45 22.42 -12.94 8.04
CA ILE A 45 21.55 -12.44 9.11
C ILE A 45 20.42 -11.61 8.49
N THR A 46 20.70 -10.77 7.49
CA THR A 46 19.65 -9.99 6.81
C THR A 46 18.68 -10.88 6.03
N SER A 47 19.16 -11.97 5.42
CA SER A 47 18.30 -12.96 4.75
C SER A 47 17.45 -13.77 5.73
N LEU A 48 17.99 -14.14 6.88
CA LEU A 48 17.25 -14.88 7.90
C LEU A 48 16.20 -13.98 8.55
N THR A 49 16.56 -12.75 8.89
CA THR A 49 15.64 -11.75 9.45
C THR A 49 14.49 -11.46 8.49
N SER A 50 14.76 -11.30 7.18
CA SER A 50 13.68 -11.05 6.21
C SER A 50 12.76 -12.26 6.04
N LEU A 51 13.28 -13.49 6.10
CA LEU A 51 12.49 -14.72 6.09
C LEU A 51 11.58 -14.81 7.31
N VAL A 52 12.13 -14.61 8.52
CA VAL A 52 11.35 -14.62 9.78
C VAL A 52 10.29 -13.53 9.76
N LEU A 53 10.63 -12.31 9.33
CA LEU A 53 9.69 -11.21 9.22
C LEU A 53 8.56 -11.53 8.23
N THR A 54 8.87 -12.20 7.12
CA THR A 54 7.87 -12.60 6.12
C THR A 54 6.92 -13.67 6.67
N LEU A 55 7.44 -14.65 7.41
CA LEU A 55 6.63 -15.66 8.08
C LEU A 55 5.74 -15.07 9.18
N LEU A 56 6.27 -14.15 9.99
CA LEU A 56 5.54 -13.60 11.12
C LEU A 56 4.46 -12.59 10.71
N PHE A 57 4.80 -11.69 9.78
CA PHE A 57 3.89 -10.60 9.39
C PHE A 57 2.97 -11.05 8.23
N PRO A 58 3.43 -11.16 6.96
CA PRO A 58 2.58 -11.64 5.88
C PRO A 58 1.81 -12.93 6.12
N ILE A 59 2.45 -13.97 6.63
CA ILE A 59 1.79 -15.27 6.77
C ILE A 59 1.06 -15.35 8.11
N GLY A 60 1.78 -15.11 9.20
CA GLY A 60 1.27 -15.25 10.57
C GLY A 60 0.17 -14.26 10.92
N LEU A 61 0.33 -12.96 10.62
CA LEU A 61 -0.66 -11.94 11.00
C LEU A 61 -1.99 -12.13 10.27
N ASN A 62 -1.95 -12.43 8.97
CA ASN A 62 -3.15 -12.81 8.20
C ASN A 62 -3.81 -14.07 8.79
N PHE A 63 -3.02 -15.09 9.10
CA PHE A 63 -3.57 -16.33 9.68
C PHE A 63 -4.21 -16.12 11.06
N ILE A 64 -3.67 -15.21 11.89
CA ILE A 64 -4.28 -14.85 13.17
C ILE A 64 -5.71 -14.33 12.98
N LEU A 65 -5.98 -13.55 11.93
CA LEU A 65 -7.32 -13.06 11.68
C LEU A 65 -8.30 -14.21 11.37
N VAL A 66 -7.87 -15.19 10.58
CA VAL A 66 -8.63 -16.41 10.31
C VAL A 66 -8.91 -17.15 11.62
N ALA A 67 -7.90 -17.35 12.46
CA ALA A 67 -8.05 -18.03 13.75
C ALA A 67 -9.03 -17.31 14.70
N ILE A 68 -8.99 -15.97 14.73
CA ILE A 68 -9.93 -15.15 15.51
C ILE A 68 -11.36 -15.38 15.02
N ILE A 69 -11.59 -15.32 13.71
CA ILE A 69 -12.93 -15.52 13.14
C ILE A 69 -13.44 -16.94 13.35
N MET A 70 -12.58 -17.95 13.22
CA MET A 70 -12.96 -19.35 13.55
C MET A 70 -13.38 -19.47 15.02
N THR A 71 -12.62 -18.87 15.94
CA THR A 71 -12.97 -18.85 17.37
C THR A 71 -14.32 -18.17 17.60
N PHE A 72 -14.60 -17.07 16.89
CA PHE A 72 -15.89 -16.38 16.98
C PHE A 72 -17.05 -17.22 16.43
N ARG A 73 -16.83 -18.05 15.41
CA ARG A 73 -17.86 -18.97 14.92
C ARG A 73 -18.17 -20.07 15.93
N ASP A 74 -17.13 -20.64 16.54
CA ASP A 74 -17.28 -21.71 17.54
C ASP A 74 -18.03 -21.23 18.79
N ASP A 75 -17.86 -19.97 19.19
CA ASP A 75 -18.50 -19.36 20.37
C ASP A 75 -19.67 -18.43 20.00
N ALA A 76 -20.26 -18.59 18.81
CA ALA A 76 -21.22 -17.65 18.24
C ALA A 76 -22.44 -17.35 19.14
N GLU A 77 -22.89 -18.32 19.93
CA GLU A 77 -24.04 -18.19 20.83
C GLU A 77 -23.76 -17.29 22.04
N ASN A 78 -22.49 -17.15 22.44
CA ASN A 78 -22.07 -16.35 23.60
C ASN A 78 -21.54 -14.96 23.22
N LEU A 79 -21.40 -14.67 21.91
CA LEU A 79 -20.91 -13.39 21.44
C LEU A 79 -21.91 -12.24 21.66
N THR A 80 -21.39 -11.10 22.12
CA THR A 80 -22.18 -9.85 22.24
C THR A 80 -22.65 -9.32 20.88
N ILE A 81 -21.96 -9.68 19.80
CA ILE A 81 -22.30 -9.28 18.43
C ILE A 81 -22.51 -10.56 17.62
N PRO A 82 -23.68 -10.74 16.98
CA PRO A 82 -23.94 -11.93 16.19
C PRO A 82 -22.98 -12.01 14.99
N ILE A 83 -22.54 -13.22 14.68
CA ILE A 83 -21.75 -13.53 13.48
C ILE A 83 -22.63 -14.26 12.45
N SER A 84 -22.38 -14.00 11.17
CA SER A 84 -23.08 -14.66 10.08
C SER A 84 -22.86 -16.17 10.08
N LYS A 85 -23.90 -16.93 9.70
CA LYS A 85 -23.77 -18.37 9.41
C LYS A 85 -23.02 -18.65 8.10
N HIS A 86 -22.89 -17.65 7.23
CA HIS A 86 -22.14 -17.76 5.99
C HIS A 86 -20.66 -17.50 6.26
N GLU A 87 -19.86 -18.55 6.20
CA GLU A 87 -18.42 -18.49 6.38
C GLU A 87 -17.72 -17.95 5.11
N LEU A 88 -17.13 -16.78 5.19
CA LEU A 88 -16.43 -16.11 4.10
C LEU A 88 -14.91 -16.24 4.25
N LEU A 89 -14.36 -15.82 5.39
CA LEU A 89 -12.94 -15.94 5.73
C LEU A 89 -12.65 -17.34 6.30
N THR A 90 -12.46 -18.32 5.42
CA THR A 90 -12.08 -19.69 5.80
C THR A 90 -10.59 -19.92 5.62
N GLU A 91 -10.06 -20.99 6.21
CA GLU A 91 -8.69 -21.45 6.00
C GLU A 91 -8.41 -21.74 4.51
N LYS A 92 -9.42 -22.18 3.75
CA LYS A 92 -9.29 -22.39 2.30
C LYS A 92 -9.11 -21.07 1.54
N VAL A 93 -9.90 -20.05 1.89
CA VAL A 93 -9.78 -18.70 1.31
C VAL A 93 -8.42 -18.10 1.62
N TYR A 94 -7.96 -18.22 2.87
CA TYR A 94 -6.61 -17.83 3.27
C TYR A 94 -5.54 -18.51 2.39
N LEU A 95 -5.64 -19.83 2.18
CA LEU A 95 -4.68 -20.56 1.35
C LEU A 95 -4.67 -20.07 -0.11
N TYR A 96 -5.84 -19.79 -0.69
CA TYR A 96 -5.91 -19.21 -2.03
C TYR A 96 -5.26 -17.83 -2.10
N CYS A 97 -5.50 -16.98 -1.11
CA CYS A 97 -4.88 -15.66 -1.04
C CYS A 97 -3.37 -15.73 -0.80
N LEU A 98 -2.89 -16.65 0.04
CA LEU A 98 -1.47 -16.92 0.25
C LEU A 98 -0.81 -17.35 -1.06
N LEU A 99 -1.41 -18.28 -1.81
CA LEU A 99 -0.90 -18.72 -3.11
C LEU A 99 -0.84 -17.55 -4.11
N LEU A 100 -1.90 -16.73 -4.18
CA LEU A 100 -1.93 -15.55 -5.04
C LEU A 100 -0.85 -14.53 -4.64
N TRP A 101 -0.66 -14.28 -3.35
CA TRP A 101 0.37 -13.38 -2.86
C TRP A 101 1.77 -13.92 -3.18
N LEU A 102 2.01 -15.23 -3.04
CA LEU A 102 3.27 -15.86 -3.45
C LEU A 102 3.53 -15.68 -4.96
N LEU A 103 2.50 -15.73 -5.81
CA LEU A 103 2.64 -15.40 -7.23
C LEU A 103 3.08 -13.94 -7.43
N PHE A 104 2.49 -12.98 -6.71
CA PHE A 104 2.97 -11.59 -6.75
C PHE A 104 4.42 -11.46 -6.26
N VAL A 105 4.81 -12.22 -5.24
CA VAL A 105 6.22 -12.29 -4.79
C VAL A 105 7.14 -12.77 -5.91
N LEU A 106 6.75 -13.81 -6.64
CA LEU A 106 7.51 -14.32 -7.78
C LEU A 106 7.59 -13.30 -8.93
N ILE A 107 6.48 -12.62 -9.26
CA ILE A 107 6.44 -11.56 -10.27
C ILE A 107 7.39 -10.43 -9.91
N GLY A 108 7.37 -9.95 -8.65
CA GLY A 108 8.28 -8.88 -8.22
C GLY A 108 9.75 -9.31 -8.34
N LYS A 109 10.08 -10.58 -8.07
CA LYS A 109 11.46 -11.12 -8.24
C LYS A 109 11.95 -11.11 -9.69
N LEU A 110 11.08 -10.94 -10.69
CA LEU A 110 11.49 -10.75 -12.08
C LEU A 110 12.18 -9.38 -12.30
N ILE A 111 11.85 -8.38 -11.48
CA ILE A 111 12.46 -7.04 -11.50
C ILE A 111 13.81 -7.10 -10.77
N LYS A 112 14.90 -7.27 -11.53
CA LYS A 112 16.26 -7.48 -10.97
C LYS A 112 17.16 -6.24 -10.97
N ARG A 113 16.73 -5.12 -11.57
CA ARG A 113 17.54 -3.90 -11.67
C ARG A 113 17.69 -3.25 -10.29
N SER A 114 18.92 -2.86 -9.94
CA SER A 114 19.25 -2.39 -8.58
C SER A 114 18.52 -1.11 -8.21
N TYR A 115 18.45 -0.13 -9.11
CA TYR A 115 17.70 1.12 -8.89
C TYR A 115 16.17 0.92 -8.74
N LEU A 116 15.60 -0.21 -9.21
CA LEU A 116 14.18 -0.57 -9.00
C LEU A 116 13.94 -1.39 -7.71
N LEU A 117 15.00 -1.76 -6.99
CA LEU A 117 14.90 -2.59 -5.80
C LEU A 117 13.99 -2.01 -4.70
N PRO A 118 14.04 -0.69 -4.39
CA PRO A 118 13.17 -0.12 -3.37
C PRO A 118 11.68 -0.25 -3.74
N TYR A 119 11.35 0.02 -5.01
CA TYR A 119 10.00 -0.12 -5.54
C TYR A 119 9.49 -1.56 -5.52
N ARG A 120 10.37 -2.54 -5.77
CA ARG A 120 10.04 -3.96 -5.65
C ARG A 120 9.71 -4.36 -4.21
N LEU A 121 10.50 -3.90 -3.24
CA LEU A 121 10.23 -4.19 -1.83
C LEU A 121 8.91 -3.56 -1.36
N HIS A 122 8.67 -2.33 -1.81
CA HIS A 122 7.41 -1.63 -1.56
C HIS A 122 6.24 -2.38 -2.19
N PHE A 123 6.37 -2.87 -3.42
CA PHE A 123 5.37 -3.70 -4.09
C PHE A 123 5.00 -4.96 -3.28
N HIS A 124 5.97 -5.67 -2.73
CA HIS A 124 5.69 -6.82 -1.86
C HIS A 124 4.94 -6.42 -0.58
N THR A 125 5.29 -5.27 0.01
CA THR A 125 4.63 -4.74 1.20
C THR A 125 3.17 -4.37 0.90
N ILE A 126 2.93 -3.67 -0.21
CA ILE A 126 1.59 -3.20 -0.59
C ILE A 126 0.69 -4.36 -1.02
N THR A 127 1.22 -5.34 -1.77
CA THR A 127 0.43 -6.54 -2.13
C THR A 127 0.08 -7.39 -0.90
N TYR A 128 0.96 -7.47 0.09
CA TYR A 128 0.64 -8.07 1.39
C TYR A 128 -0.46 -7.28 2.11
N LEU A 129 -0.35 -5.94 2.17
CA LEU A 129 -1.33 -5.10 2.85
C LEU A 129 -2.72 -5.22 2.21
N ILE A 130 -2.78 -5.25 0.87
CA ILE A 130 -4.03 -5.46 0.12
C ILE A 130 -4.67 -6.82 0.49
N TRP A 131 -3.86 -7.88 0.61
CA TRP A 131 -4.35 -9.17 1.07
C TRP A 131 -4.92 -9.09 2.48
N LEU A 132 -4.22 -8.47 3.43
CA LEU A 132 -4.73 -8.29 4.80
C LEU A 132 -6.04 -7.52 4.86
N ILE A 133 -6.16 -6.46 4.07
CA ILE A 133 -7.40 -5.66 4.02
C ILE A 133 -8.54 -6.48 3.44
N PHE A 134 -8.28 -7.28 2.41
CA PHE A 134 -9.27 -8.20 1.87
C PHE A 134 -9.78 -9.19 2.93
N GLU A 135 -8.90 -9.76 3.75
CA GLU A 135 -9.33 -10.64 4.85
C GLU A 135 -10.13 -9.90 5.92
N VAL A 136 -9.72 -8.69 6.29
CA VAL A 136 -10.47 -7.82 7.21
C VAL A 136 -11.86 -7.50 6.65
N ASP A 137 -11.98 -7.26 5.35
CA ASP A 137 -13.27 -7.03 4.70
C ASP A 137 -14.17 -8.26 4.73
N LEU A 138 -13.63 -9.47 4.47
CA LEU A 138 -14.40 -10.71 4.59
C LEU A 138 -14.88 -10.93 6.03
N ALA A 139 -14.00 -10.74 7.01
CA ALA A 139 -14.33 -10.81 8.44
C ALA A 139 -15.40 -9.78 8.83
N ALA A 140 -15.27 -8.55 8.36
CA ALA A 140 -16.22 -7.48 8.64
C ALA A 140 -17.59 -7.76 8.00
N ILE A 141 -17.65 -8.34 6.80
CA ILE A 141 -18.92 -8.79 6.20
C ILE A 141 -19.57 -9.83 7.11
N GLU A 142 -18.83 -10.84 7.61
CA GLU A 142 -19.41 -11.85 8.51
C GLU A 142 -19.98 -11.27 9.79
N ILE A 143 -19.29 -10.31 10.40
CA ILE A 143 -19.72 -9.66 11.65
C ILE A 143 -20.90 -8.70 11.40
N THR A 144 -20.94 -8.04 10.24
CA THR A 144 -21.96 -7.02 9.97
C THR A 144 -23.22 -7.56 9.30
N LEU A 145 -23.14 -8.68 8.57
CA LEU A 145 -24.26 -9.25 7.82
C LEU A 145 -25.48 -9.67 8.68
N PRO A 146 -25.35 -10.05 9.97
CA PRO A 146 -26.51 -10.24 10.83
C PRO A 146 -27.25 -8.93 11.16
N THR A 147 -26.56 -7.79 11.06
CA THR A 147 -27.09 -6.44 11.33
C THR A 147 -27.50 -5.72 10.03
N LEU A 148 -26.81 -5.98 8.93
CA LEU A 148 -27.02 -5.38 7.62
C LEU A 148 -27.62 -6.39 6.66
N THR A 149 -28.54 -5.97 5.81
CA THR A 149 -28.98 -6.84 4.72
C THR A 149 -27.86 -7.05 3.69
N VAL A 150 -27.94 -8.12 2.89
CA VAL A 150 -27.06 -8.33 1.72
C VAL A 150 -27.04 -7.09 0.82
N TRP A 151 -28.19 -6.43 0.64
CA TRP A 151 -28.31 -5.17 -0.11
C TRP A 151 -27.59 -4.01 0.57
N GLY A 152 -27.57 -3.95 1.90
CA GLY A 152 -26.78 -2.99 2.67
C GLY A 152 -25.29 -3.16 2.43
N VAL A 153 -24.78 -4.41 2.48
CA VAL A 153 -23.36 -4.72 2.18
C VAL A 153 -23.02 -4.38 0.72
N LEU A 154 -23.90 -4.72 -0.24
CA LEU A 154 -23.69 -4.36 -1.64
C LEU A 154 -23.64 -2.84 -1.83
N THR A 155 -24.55 -2.10 -1.21
CA THR A 155 -24.59 -0.62 -1.26
C THR A 155 -23.30 -0.03 -0.69
N PHE A 156 -22.80 -0.59 0.42
CA PHE A 156 -21.53 -0.19 1.02
C PHE A 156 -20.36 -0.28 0.03
N PHE A 157 -20.20 -1.42 -0.65
CA PHE A 157 -19.12 -1.58 -1.63
C PHE A 157 -19.30 -0.74 -2.89
N VAL A 158 -20.54 -0.52 -3.35
CA VAL A 158 -20.81 0.40 -4.46
C VAL A 158 -20.36 1.82 -4.11
N LEU A 159 -20.66 2.30 -2.90
CA LEU A 159 -20.21 3.61 -2.43
C LEU A 159 -18.68 3.70 -2.37
N LEU A 160 -18.01 2.68 -1.83
CA LEU A 160 -16.54 2.63 -1.79
C LEU A 160 -15.94 2.65 -3.21
N PHE A 161 -16.52 1.91 -4.15
CA PHE A 161 -16.04 1.89 -5.54
C PHE A 161 -16.22 3.24 -6.23
N LEU A 162 -17.35 3.91 -6.04
CA LEU A 162 -17.60 5.26 -6.58
C LEU A 162 -16.61 6.28 -6.01
N LEU A 163 -16.34 6.23 -4.71
CA LEU A 163 -15.35 7.07 -4.05
C LEU A 163 -13.95 6.80 -4.61
N TRP A 164 -13.56 5.53 -4.72
CA TRP A 164 -12.25 5.17 -5.27
C TRP A 164 -12.07 5.63 -6.71
N TYR A 165 -13.08 5.41 -7.56
CA TYR A 165 -13.08 5.89 -8.93
C TYR A 165 -12.89 7.41 -9.00
N TRP A 166 -13.61 8.16 -8.16
CA TRP A 166 -13.46 9.61 -8.06
C TRP A 166 -12.04 10.02 -7.65
N MET A 167 -11.44 9.35 -6.67
CA MET A 167 -10.08 9.62 -6.18
C MET A 167 -9.02 9.33 -7.25
N ILE A 168 -9.13 8.19 -7.94
CA ILE A 168 -8.23 7.81 -9.04
C ILE A 168 -8.36 8.80 -10.20
N ARG A 169 -9.58 9.18 -10.58
CA ARG A 169 -9.81 10.19 -11.63
C ARG A 169 -9.17 11.52 -11.26
N MET A 170 -9.32 11.95 -10.01
CA MET A 170 -8.72 13.18 -9.52
C MET A 170 -7.19 13.10 -9.57
N LYS A 171 -6.58 12.03 -9.04
CA LYS A 171 -5.12 11.87 -9.06
C LYS A 171 -4.59 11.77 -10.48
N TYR A 172 -5.25 11.03 -11.36
CA TYR A 172 -4.89 10.95 -12.78
C TYR A 172 -4.83 12.33 -13.44
N HIS A 173 -5.85 13.17 -13.20
CA HIS A 173 -5.86 14.53 -13.74
C HIS A 173 -4.71 15.38 -13.18
N ASN A 174 -4.48 15.33 -11.86
CA ASN A 174 -3.36 16.05 -11.23
C ASN A 174 -2.00 15.62 -11.79
N LEU A 175 -1.75 14.32 -11.94
CA LEU A 175 -0.50 13.81 -12.47
C LEU A 175 -0.31 14.21 -13.93
N LYS A 176 -1.39 14.18 -14.70
CA LYS A 176 -1.36 14.62 -16.09
C LYS A 176 -1.04 16.12 -16.22
N GLU A 177 -1.67 16.96 -15.41
CA GLU A 177 -1.37 18.40 -15.40
C GLU A 177 0.09 18.64 -15.01
N ARG A 178 0.58 17.94 -14.00
CA ARG A 178 1.97 18.05 -13.52
C ARG A 178 2.99 17.62 -14.56
N LEU A 179 2.75 16.52 -15.28
CA LEU A 179 3.66 16.05 -16.32
C LEU A 179 3.78 17.05 -17.48
N TYR A 180 2.67 17.67 -17.91
CA TYR A 180 2.61 18.38 -19.20
C TYR A 180 2.53 19.90 -19.13
N THR A 181 2.45 20.48 -17.94
CA THR A 181 2.31 21.94 -17.79
C THR A 181 3.56 22.50 -17.12
N GLU A 182 4.32 23.33 -17.84
CA GLU A 182 5.46 24.05 -17.27
C GLU A 182 4.97 25.00 -16.16
N LYS A 183 5.37 24.71 -14.91
CA LYS A 183 5.01 25.40 -13.65
C LYS A 183 3.57 25.21 -13.17
N SER A 184 3.23 24.03 -12.67
CA SER A 184 2.22 23.96 -11.61
C SER A 184 2.90 24.27 -10.26
N GLY A 185 2.86 25.53 -9.82
CA GLY A 185 3.32 25.88 -8.46
C GLY A 185 2.61 25.02 -7.39
N ILE A 186 3.22 24.90 -6.20
CA ILE A 186 2.71 24.11 -5.05
C ILE A 186 1.20 24.26 -4.94
N THR A 187 0.46 23.19 -5.26
CA THR A 187 -1.00 23.25 -5.25
C THR A 187 -1.52 23.27 -3.80
N LYS A 188 -2.75 23.75 -3.58
CA LYS A 188 -3.39 23.64 -2.26
C LYS A 188 -3.44 22.18 -1.76
N ARG A 189 -3.44 21.21 -2.69
CA ARG A 189 -3.39 19.77 -2.41
C ARG A 189 -2.01 19.31 -1.95
N ASP A 190 -0.93 19.85 -2.52
CA ASP A 190 0.44 19.57 -2.06
C ASP A 190 0.65 20.10 -0.63
N LYS A 191 0.01 21.21 -0.26
CA LYS A 191 -0.02 21.68 1.14
C LYS A 191 -0.77 20.72 2.08
N ILE A 192 -1.85 20.09 1.62
CA ILE A 192 -2.61 19.09 2.40
C ILE A 192 -1.83 17.78 2.51
N ALA A 193 -1.22 17.30 1.43
CA ALA A 193 -0.34 16.13 1.43
C ALA A 193 0.85 16.35 2.38
N LYS A 194 1.47 17.54 2.30
CA LYS A 194 2.55 17.97 3.20
C LYS A 194 2.06 18.12 4.65
N ALA A 195 0.83 18.57 4.90
CA ALA A 195 0.23 18.60 6.24
C ALA A 195 -0.06 17.19 6.78
N LEU A 196 -0.53 16.26 5.94
CA LEU A 196 -0.70 14.85 6.28
C LEU A 196 0.64 14.14 6.54
N SER A 197 1.70 14.55 5.83
CA SER A 197 3.03 13.93 5.94
C SER A 197 3.90 14.50 7.08
N ILE A 198 3.64 15.73 7.53
CA ILE A 198 4.50 16.41 8.53
C ILE A 198 4.22 15.95 9.98
N TYR A 199 3.09 15.33 10.27
CA TYR A 199 2.84 14.79 11.61
C TYR A 199 2.21 13.42 11.51
N GLY A 200 2.47 12.55 12.50
CA GLY A 200 1.88 11.22 12.68
C GLY A 200 0.35 11.20 12.83
N GLY A 201 -0.38 11.80 11.90
CA GLY A 201 -1.83 11.76 11.77
C GLY A 201 -2.33 10.37 11.40
N ALA A 202 -1.52 9.56 10.71
CA ALA A 202 -1.81 8.13 10.54
C ALA A 202 -1.77 7.40 11.90
N PHE A 203 -0.77 7.67 12.75
CA PHE A 203 -0.65 7.03 14.06
C PHE A 203 -1.70 7.55 15.06
N LEU A 204 -1.92 8.86 15.13
CA LEU A 204 -2.99 9.48 15.94
C LEU A 204 -4.38 9.06 15.45
N GLY A 205 -4.59 8.96 14.14
CA GLY A 205 -5.82 8.47 13.53
C GLY A 205 -6.08 7.01 13.88
N VAL A 206 -5.07 6.14 13.74
CA VAL A 206 -5.16 4.73 14.16
C VAL A 206 -5.41 4.61 15.66
N ALA A 207 -4.71 5.38 16.50
CA ALA A 207 -4.93 5.38 17.95
C ALA A 207 -6.35 5.84 18.33
N LEU A 208 -6.87 6.86 17.64
CA LEU A 208 -8.23 7.36 17.84
C LEU A 208 -9.28 6.34 17.37
N LEU A 209 -9.05 5.65 16.24
CA LEU A 209 -9.89 4.56 15.77
C LEU A 209 -9.88 3.38 16.74
N ILE A 210 -8.71 2.96 17.24
CA ILE A 210 -8.59 1.92 18.26
C ILE A 210 -9.36 2.30 19.52
N LYS A 211 -9.19 3.53 20.02
CA LYS A 211 -9.94 4.04 21.17
C LYS A 211 -11.45 3.99 20.93
N GLN A 212 -11.90 4.35 19.74
CA GLN A 212 -13.31 4.37 19.38
C GLN A 212 -13.90 2.97 19.28
N VAL A 213 -13.18 2.01 18.68
CA VAL A 213 -13.54 0.59 18.67
C VAL A 213 -13.62 0.04 20.10
N LEU A 214 -12.62 0.29 20.94
CA LEU A 214 -12.61 -0.17 22.33
C LEU A 214 -13.80 0.38 23.12
N MET A 215 -14.16 1.67 22.93
CA MET A 215 -15.36 2.26 23.55
C MET A 215 -16.66 1.61 23.07
N LEU A 216 -16.76 1.22 21.80
CA LEU A 216 -17.95 0.52 21.27
C LEU A 216 -18.10 -0.89 21.86
N PHE A 217 -16.99 -1.60 22.06
CA PHE A 217 -17.00 -2.95 22.66
C PHE A 217 -17.20 -2.94 24.18
N MET A 218 -16.51 -2.06 24.90
CA MET A 218 -16.58 -1.98 26.37
C MET A 218 -17.76 -1.15 26.89
N GLY A 219 -18.35 -0.30 26.05
CA GLY A 219 -19.44 0.58 26.44
C GLY A 219 -20.81 -0.13 26.49
N ASN A 220 -21.70 0.41 27.33
CA ASN A 220 -23.09 -0.03 27.47
C ASN A 220 -24.00 0.51 26.34
N PHE A 221 -23.52 0.48 25.09
CA PHE A 221 -24.30 0.89 23.92
C PHE A 221 -25.28 -0.21 23.50
N SER A 222 -26.41 0.16 22.89
CA SER A 222 -27.33 -0.80 22.30
C SER A 222 -26.65 -1.56 21.15
N THR A 223 -27.10 -2.78 20.86
CA THR A 223 -26.56 -3.62 19.78
C THR A 223 -26.59 -2.91 18.42
N SER A 224 -27.65 -2.14 18.15
CA SER A 224 -27.76 -1.34 16.92
C SER A 224 -26.70 -0.22 16.85
N LEU A 225 -26.43 0.49 17.95
CA LEU A 225 -25.38 1.50 18.00
C LEU A 225 -23.97 0.89 17.86
N LYS A 226 -23.73 -0.29 18.45
CA LYS A 226 -22.48 -1.04 18.26
C LYS A 226 -22.29 -1.43 16.80
N GLY A 227 -23.31 -1.97 16.16
CA GLY A 227 -23.30 -2.33 14.74
C GLY A 227 -23.06 -1.13 13.81
N LEU A 228 -23.72 0.00 14.06
CA LEU A 228 -23.49 1.25 13.31
C LEU A 228 -22.06 1.78 13.50
N GLY A 229 -21.55 1.77 14.73
CA GLY A 229 -20.17 2.19 15.02
C GLY A 229 -19.13 1.34 14.29
N LEU A 230 -19.34 0.01 14.25
CA LEU A 230 -18.51 -0.91 13.48
C LEU A 230 -18.57 -0.62 11.97
N LEU A 231 -19.76 -0.43 11.40
CA LEU A 231 -19.94 -0.05 9.99
C LEU A 231 -19.17 1.23 9.65
N PHE A 232 -19.31 2.29 10.45
CA PHE A 232 -18.60 3.56 10.21
C PHE A 232 -17.09 3.40 10.31
N THR A 233 -16.61 2.64 11.30
CA THR A 233 -15.18 2.37 11.46
C THR A 233 -14.63 1.62 10.25
N TRP A 234 -15.33 0.57 9.83
CA TRP A 234 -14.98 -0.23 8.66
C TRP A 234 -14.97 0.60 7.38
N PHE A 235 -15.96 1.49 7.21
CA PHE A 235 -16.01 2.43 6.08
C PHE A 235 -14.81 3.39 6.07
N ILE A 236 -14.50 4.02 7.20
CA ILE A 236 -13.38 4.97 7.33
C ILE A 236 -12.05 4.28 7.04
N LEU A 237 -11.84 3.07 7.55
CA LEU A 237 -10.64 2.28 7.28
C LEU A 237 -10.49 1.99 5.78
N ASN A 238 -11.55 1.53 5.12
CA ASN A 238 -11.55 1.29 3.68
C ASN A 238 -11.27 2.56 2.88
N VAL A 239 -11.92 3.69 3.20
CA VAL A 239 -11.65 4.97 2.54
C VAL A 239 -10.18 5.40 2.73
N GLY A 240 -9.61 5.21 3.93
CA GLY A 240 -8.21 5.50 4.22
C GLY A 240 -7.25 4.69 3.34
N VAL A 241 -7.50 3.38 3.20
CA VAL A 241 -6.75 2.50 2.30
C VAL A 241 -6.86 2.96 0.85
N LEU A 242 -8.09 3.20 0.37
CA LEU A 242 -8.33 3.63 -1.01
C LEU A 242 -7.63 4.97 -1.29
N ALA A 243 -7.55 5.86 -0.29
CA ALA A 243 -6.79 7.11 -0.37
C ALA A 243 -5.29 6.88 -0.48
N MET A 244 -4.74 6.01 0.37
CA MET A 244 -3.32 5.63 0.30
C MET A 244 -2.99 5.07 -1.08
N LEU A 245 -3.75 4.09 -1.57
CA LEU A 245 -3.54 3.47 -2.88
C LEU A 245 -3.64 4.51 -4.01
N ALA A 246 -4.67 5.37 -4.01
CA ALA A 246 -4.87 6.34 -5.07
C ALA A 246 -3.83 7.47 -5.06
N PHE A 247 -3.56 8.08 -3.90
CA PHE A 247 -2.77 9.31 -3.83
C PHE A 247 -1.29 9.10 -3.56
N MET A 248 -0.91 7.98 -2.95
CA MET A 248 0.48 7.66 -2.58
C MET A 248 1.08 6.61 -3.53
N GLU A 249 0.39 5.50 -3.77
CA GLU A 249 0.95 4.40 -4.57
C GLU A 249 0.99 4.71 -6.07
N VAL A 250 -0.08 5.28 -6.64
CA VAL A 250 -0.12 5.65 -8.06
C VAL A 250 1.06 6.55 -8.49
N PRO A 251 1.37 7.68 -7.83
CA PRO A 251 2.51 8.50 -8.25
C PRO A 251 3.85 7.78 -8.01
N TYR A 252 3.97 7.01 -6.93
CA TYR A 252 5.19 6.29 -6.61
C TYR A 252 5.55 5.26 -7.68
N TYR A 253 4.59 4.45 -8.12
CA TYR A 253 4.81 3.49 -9.22
C TYR A 253 4.89 4.14 -10.60
N LEU A 254 4.21 5.27 -10.82
CA LEU A 254 4.36 6.03 -12.07
C LEU A 254 5.79 6.55 -12.22
N TYR A 255 6.38 7.07 -11.13
CA TYR A 255 7.77 7.51 -11.11
C TYR A 255 8.74 6.32 -11.29
N ALA A 256 8.47 5.18 -10.65
CA ALA A 256 9.23 3.94 -10.89
C ALA A 256 9.20 3.50 -12.37
N TYR A 257 8.04 3.62 -13.01
CA TYR A 257 7.87 3.33 -14.43
C TYR A 257 8.75 4.24 -15.30
N TYR A 258 8.84 5.54 -14.98
CA TYR A 258 9.71 6.46 -15.71
C TYR A 258 11.20 6.18 -15.49
N LYS A 259 11.63 5.83 -14.28
CA LYS A 259 13.01 5.33 -14.04
C LYS A 259 13.31 4.04 -14.81
N TRP A 260 12.31 3.20 -15.01
CA TRP A 260 12.47 2.02 -15.85
C TRP A 260 12.57 2.40 -17.33
N LYS A 261 11.77 3.36 -17.79
CA LYS A 261 11.69 3.83 -19.18
C LYS A 261 12.93 4.60 -19.64
N TYR A 262 13.48 5.48 -18.79
CA TYR A 262 14.62 6.37 -19.06
C TYR A 262 15.78 6.14 -18.08
N PRO A 263 16.36 4.93 -18.05
CA PRO A 263 17.27 4.54 -16.96
C PRO A 263 18.60 5.29 -16.97
N GLU A 264 19.13 5.67 -18.12
CA GLU A 264 20.41 6.40 -18.21
C GLU A 264 20.21 7.88 -17.89
N GLU A 265 19.16 8.48 -18.42
CA GLU A 265 18.84 9.88 -18.20
C GLU A 265 18.56 10.16 -16.71
N TYR A 266 17.81 9.29 -16.04
CA TYR A 266 17.62 9.37 -14.58
C TYR A 266 18.91 9.13 -13.80
N ARG A 267 19.77 8.21 -14.25
CA ARG A 267 21.06 7.94 -13.60
C ARG A 267 21.96 9.18 -13.62
N GLU A 268 22.10 9.80 -14.80
CA GLU A 268 22.91 11.00 -15.01
C GLU A 268 22.35 12.18 -14.24
N TRP A 269 21.02 12.38 -14.28
CA TRP A 269 20.35 13.44 -13.56
C TRP A 269 20.44 13.28 -12.04
N GLU A 270 20.37 12.05 -11.51
CA GLU A 270 20.61 11.76 -10.08
C GLU A 270 22.12 11.81 -9.70
N GLY A 271 23.01 11.99 -10.68
CA GLY A 271 24.46 12.03 -10.47
C GLY A 271 25.05 10.71 -9.96
N LYS A 272 24.45 9.57 -10.32
CA LYS A 272 24.91 8.25 -9.87
C LYS A 272 25.85 7.60 -10.89
N SER A 273 26.90 6.97 -10.38
CA SER A 273 27.77 6.11 -11.20
C SER A 273 27.01 4.91 -11.76
N LEU A 274 27.53 4.30 -12.82
CA LEU A 274 26.98 3.03 -13.35
C LEU A 274 26.90 1.96 -12.26
N GLU A 275 27.90 1.91 -11.39
CA GLU A 275 27.96 0.93 -10.30
C GLU A 275 26.86 1.19 -9.25
N GLU A 276 26.61 2.42 -8.86
CA GLU A 276 25.55 2.77 -7.91
C GLU A 276 24.16 2.50 -8.47
N TRP A 277 23.95 2.72 -9.78
CA TRP A 277 22.66 2.56 -10.43
C TRP A 277 22.32 1.09 -10.72
N TYR A 278 23.25 0.38 -11.36
CA TYR A 278 23.04 -0.99 -11.84
C TYR A 278 23.58 -2.05 -10.88
N GLY A 279 24.62 -1.74 -10.11
CA GLY A 279 25.31 -2.66 -9.21
C GLY A 279 26.39 -3.50 -9.92
N LYS A 280 27.48 -3.78 -9.20
CA LYS A 280 28.65 -4.55 -9.70
C LYS A 280 28.30 -5.83 -10.45
N LYS A 281 27.33 -6.61 -9.94
CA LYS A 281 26.93 -7.90 -10.51
C LYS A 281 26.27 -7.75 -11.88
N TYR A 282 25.53 -6.65 -12.09
CA TYR A 282 24.87 -6.36 -13.36
C TYR A 282 25.91 -5.91 -14.39
N LEU A 283 26.78 -4.96 -14.02
CA LEU A 283 27.85 -4.47 -14.89
C LEU A 283 28.82 -5.59 -15.33
N LYS A 284 29.11 -6.56 -14.45
CA LYS A 284 29.93 -7.73 -14.83
C LYS A 284 29.33 -8.54 -15.98
N LYS A 285 28.00 -8.53 -16.13
CA LYS A 285 27.27 -9.21 -17.21
C LYS A 285 27.02 -8.33 -18.43
N HIS A 286 27.01 -7.01 -18.24
CA HIS A 286 26.69 -5.99 -19.22
C HIS A 286 27.86 -5.02 -19.37
N LYS A 287 28.96 -5.52 -19.95
CA LYS A 287 30.20 -4.75 -20.06
C LYS A 287 30.09 -3.62 -21.10
N GLU A 288 29.18 -3.76 -22.06
CA GLU A 288 28.87 -2.76 -23.08
C GLU A 288 28.47 -1.41 -22.47
N LEU A 289 27.90 -1.40 -21.25
CA LEU A 289 27.55 -0.16 -20.55
C LEU A 289 28.77 0.62 -20.07
N LEU A 290 29.91 -0.04 -19.87
CA LEU A 290 31.16 0.59 -19.42
C LEU A 290 31.89 1.31 -20.57
N GLU A 291 31.48 1.07 -21.82
CA GLU A 291 32.06 1.74 -23.00
C GLU A 291 31.45 3.15 -23.22
N HIS A 292 30.36 3.46 -22.51
CA HIS A 292 29.60 4.71 -22.60
C HIS A 292 29.74 5.59 -21.35
N GLU A 293 30.70 5.27 -20.46
CA GLU A 293 31.10 6.11 -19.30
C GLU A 293 32.31 6.98 -19.67
#